data_AF-Q5KCH1-F1
#
_entry.id   AF-Q5KCH1-F1
#
_cell.length_a   1.000
_cell.length_b   1.000
_cell.length_c   1.000
_cell.angle_alpha   90.00
_cell.angle_beta   90.00
_cell.angle_gamma   90.00
#
_symmetry.space_group_name_H-M   'P 1'
#
loop_
_entity.id
_entity.type
_entity.pdbx_description
1 polymer ?
#
loop_
_entity_poly.entity_id
_entity_poly.type
_entity_poly.pdbx_seq_one_letter_code
_entity_poly.pdbx_strand_id
1 'polypeptide(L)'
;MISMIPGKLSTNEDLRKATIALGSSHSGCRYIRGALEAKQGFIVGQRRICSSLQSLYPHDERNNFGKKIISRFPIISRGSNGQWSCDGHDKLSAWGFQFCGIRDVWSGYLILISCYPIIEWERISSGY
;
A
#
# COMPACT_ATOMS: atom_id res chain seq x y z
N MET A 1 -1.23 33.46 16.07
CA MET A 1 -2.05 32.63 15.18
C MET A 1 -1.66 33.02 13.75
N ILE A 2 -0.89 32.19 13.04
CA ILE A 2 -0.37 32.54 11.71
C ILE A 2 -1.49 32.27 10.69
N SER A 3 -2.04 33.33 10.10
CA SER A 3 -3.05 33.23 9.05
C SER A 3 -2.40 32.72 7.76
N MET A 4 -2.65 31.46 7.40
CA MET A 4 -2.25 30.94 6.08
C MET A 4 -3.43 31.04 5.12
N ILE A 5 -3.22 31.78 4.03
CA ILE A 5 -4.19 31.96 2.94
C ILE A 5 -4.27 30.64 2.14
N PRO A 6 -5.47 30.13 1.84
CA PRO A 6 -5.62 28.93 1.00
C PRO A 6 -5.04 29.19 -0.39
N GLY A 7 -4.09 28.35 -0.82
CA GLY A 7 -3.33 28.56 -2.06
C GLY A 7 -2.28 27.47 -2.32
N LYS A 8 -1.25 27.75 -3.12
CA LYS A 8 -0.06 26.88 -3.19
C LYS A 8 0.84 27.18 -1.99
N LEU A 9 1.22 26.17 -1.22
CA LEU A 9 2.31 26.29 -0.23
C LEU A 9 3.60 26.66 -0.96
N SER A 10 3.99 27.94 -0.88
CA SER A 10 5.10 28.49 -1.65
C SER A 10 6.45 28.05 -1.07
N THR A 11 6.59 28.02 0.26
CA THR A 11 7.84 27.64 0.93
C THR A 11 7.82 26.23 1.49
N ASN A 12 8.99 25.59 1.57
CA ASN A 12 9.12 24.26 2.19
C ASN A 12 8.95 24.31 3.71
N GLU A 13 9.15 25.47 4.33
CA GLU A 13 9.03 25.67 5.77
C GLU A 13 7.57 25.70 6.21
N ASP A 14 6.71 26.36 5.43
CA ASP A 14 5.26 26.36 5.66
C ASP A 14 4.69 24.94 5.57
N LEU A 15 5.18 24.16 4.61
CA LEU A 15 4.76 22.77 4.45
C LEU A 15 5.18 21.90 5.65
N ARG A 16 6.39 22.12 6.18
CA ARG A 16 6.87 21.42 7.38
C ARG A 16 5.98 21.71 8.59
N LYS A 17 5.66 22.99 8.83
CA LYS A 17 4.76 23.40 9.92
C LYS A 17 3.38 22.79 9.79
N ALA A 18 2.79 22.83 8.59
CA ALA A 18 1.49 22.23 8.33
C ALA A 18 1.52 20.70 8.52
N THR A 19 2.60 20.04 8.10
CA THR A 19 2.79 18.59 8.27
C THR A 19 2.87 18.20 9.74
N ILE A 20 3.65 18.93 10.53
CA ILE A 20 3.77 18.72 11.99
C ILE A 20 2.42 18.93 12.68
N ALA A 21 1.70 20.01 12.33
CA ALA A 21 0.39 20.32 12.89
C ALA A 21 -0.67 19.25 12.62
N LEU A 22 -0.51 18.47 11.55
CA LEU A 22 -1.40 17.36 11.19
C LEU A 22 -1.11 16.06 11.95
N GLY A 23 -0.15 16.03 12.89
CA GLY A 23 0.13 14.86 13.72
C GLY A 23 0.84 13.73 12.94
N SER A 24 1.88 14.09 12.18
CA SER A 24 2.53 13.22 11.18
C SER A 24 3.41 12.09 11.74
N SER A 25 3.58 11.96 13.06
CA SER A 25 4.48 10.93 13.63
C SER A 25 4.11 9.50 13.20
N HIS A 26 2.84 9.25 12.80
CA HIS A 26 2.37 7.94 12.36
C HIS A 26 1.63 7.93 11.01
N SER A 27 1.45 9.08 10.36
CA SER A 27 0.66 9.19 9.11
C SER A 27 1.53 9.22 7.85
N GLY A 28 1.17 8.47 6.81
CA GLY A 28 1.93 8.40 5.54
C GLY A 28 1.67 9.57 4.57
N CYS A 29 2.51 9.72 3.53
CA CYS A 29 2.41 10.84 2.57
C CYS A 29 1.01 11.00 1.95
N ARG A 30 0.31 9.88 1.67
CA ARG A 30 -1.04 9.90 1.06
C ARG A 30 -2.07 10.51 2.00
N TYR A 31 -2.02 10.16 3.28
CA TYR A 31 -2.92 10.72 4.29
C TYR A 31 -2.66 12.22 4.46
N ILE A 32 -1.40 12.62 4.58
CA ILE A 32 -1.02 14.03 4.75
C ILE A 32 -1.45 14.85 3.54
N ARG A 33 -1.28 14.33 2.32
CA ARG A 33 -1.77 15.00 1.11
C ARG A 33 -3.28 15.22 1.16
N GLY A 34 -4.04 14.16 1.44
CA GLY A 34 -5.50 14.26 1.54
C GLY A 34 -5.95 15.21 2.64
N ALA A 35 -5.25 15.25 3.78
CA ALA A 35 -5.54 16.16 4.88
C ALA A 35 -5.22 17.63 4.52
N LEU A 36 -4.10 17.89 3.84
CA LEU A 36 -3.75 19.23 3.36
C LEU A 36 -4.75 19.74 2.31
N GLU A 37 -5.15 18.87 1.38
CA GLU A 37 -6.13 19.19 0.35
C GLU A 37 -7.52 19.43 0.98
N ALA A 38 -8.01 18.50 1.79
CA ALA A 38 -9.39 18.52 2.31
C ALA A 38 -9.59 19.48 3.49
N LYS A 39 -8.62 19.60 4.41
CA LYS A 39 -8.79 20.41 5.63
C LYS A 39 -8.25 21.83 5.50
N GLN A 40 -7.28 22.05 4.62
CA GLN A 40 -6.57 23.33 4.51
C GLN A 40 -6.61 23.93 3.09
N GLY A 41 -7.18 23.22 2.11
CA GLY A 41 -7.28 23.70 0.73
C GLY A 41 -5.95 23.80 0.00
N PHE A 42 -4.88 23.19 0.52
CA PHE A 42 -3.56 23.23 -0.10
C PHE A 42 -3.39 22.11 -1.11
N ILE A 43 -3.09 22.47 -2.36
CA ILE A 43 -2.73 21.49 -3.39
C ILE A 43 -1.21 21.30 -3.37
N VAL A 44 -0.77 20.10 -2.96
CA VAL A 44 0.65 19.76 -2.87
C VAL A 44 0.94 18.41 -3.54
N GLY A 45 1.95 18.41 -4.40
CA GLY A 45 2.47 17.17 -5.00
C GLY A 45 3.02 16.20 -3.96
N GLN A 46 2.68 14.92 -4.11
CA GLN A 46 3.10 13.84 -3.20
C GLN A 46 4.62 13.75 -3.03
N ARG A 47 5.40 13.97 -4.10
CA ARG A 47 6.86 13.95 -4.05
C ARG A 47 7.41 14.97 -3.05
N ARG A 48 6.82 16.17 -3.03
CA ARG A 48 7.23 17.27 -2.16
C ARG A 48 6.93 16.96 -0.69
N ILE A 49 5.77 16.38 -0.42
CA ILE A 49 5.39 15.89 0.93
C ILE A 49 6.35 14.80 1.41
N CYS A 50 6.65 13.81 0.56
CA CYS A 50 7.55 12.73 0.95
C CYS A 50 8.98 13.22 1.19
N SER A 51 9.50 14.16 0.39
CA SER A 51 10.80 14.80 0.66
C SER A 51 10.79 15.56 1.98
N SER A 52 9.72 16.29 2.29
CA SER A 52 9.60 16.99 3.57
C SER A 52 9.48 16.03 4.75
N LEU A 53 8.73 14.93 4.63
CA LEU A 53 8.64 13.90 5.67
C LEU A 53 9.98 13.22 5.93
N GLN A 54 10.71 12.84 4.88
CA GLN A 54 12.08 12.31 5.02
C GLN A 54 13.01 13.29 5.74
N SER A 55 12.85 14.59 5.48
CA SER A 55 13.66 15.62 6.14
C SER A 55 13.27 15.84 7.61
N LEU A 56 12.01 15.60 7.99
CA LEU A 56 11.50 15.80 9.34
C LEU A 56 11.73 14.56 10.22
N TYR A 57 11.63 13.37 9.63
CA TYR A 57 11.75 12.09 10.32
C TYR A 57 12.72 11.18 9.54
N PRO A 58 14.02 11.50 9.54
CA PRO A 58 15.01 10.77 8.73
C PRO A 58 15.15 9.29 9.13
N HIS A 59 14.95 8.99 10.43
CA HIS A 59 15.07 7.65 10.99
C HIS A 59 13.74 6.86 11.02
N ASP A 60 12.69 7.37 10.37
CA ASP A 60 11.42 6.65 10.30
C ASP A 60 11.54 5.39 9.43
N GLU A 61 11.18 4.24 9.97
CA GLU A 61 11.22 2.96 9.27
C GLU A 61 10.37 2.97 7.98
N ARG A 62 9.35 3.82 7.92
CA ARG A 62 8.52 4.06 6.73
C ARG A 62 9.30 4.58 5.53
N ASN A 63 10.43 5.27 5.76
CA ASN A 63 11.35 5.67 4.68
C ASN A 63 12.08 4.49 4.03
N ASN A 64 12.01 3.29 4.65
CA ASN A 64 12.56 2.04 4.15
C ASN A 64 11.49 1.10 3.58
N PHE A 65 10.19 1.40 3.73
CA PHE A 65 9.12 0.64 3.10
C PHE A 65 9.24 0.75 1.56
N GLY A 66 9.46 -0.39 0.90
CA GLY A 66 9.74 -0.48 -0.54
C GLY A 66 11.22 -0.57 -0.90
N LYS A 67 12.15 -0.29 0.03
CA LYS A 67 13.60 -0.52 -0.16
C LYS A 67 14.06 -1.92 0.23
N LYS A 68 13.16 -2.76 0.77
CA LYS A 68 13.43 -4.18 0.94
C LYS A 68 13.49 -4.78 -0.47
N ILE A 69 14.67 -4.74 -1.09
CA ILE A 69 14.99 -5.46 -2.31
C ILE A 69 14.98 -6.93 -1.90
N ILE A 70 13.79 -7.52 -1.88
CA ILE A 70 13.66 -8.97 -1.80
C ILE A 70 14.22 -9.46 -3.12
N SER A 71 15.40 -10.07 -3.07
CA SER A 71 15.97 -10.73 -4.25
C SER A 71 14.96 -11.75 -4.74
N ARG A 72 14.34 -11.44 -5.89
CA ARG A 72 13.42 -12.36 -6.56
C ARG A 72 14.29 -13.26 -7.42
N PHE A 73 14.36 -14.53 -7.07
CA PHE A 73 14.91 -15.53 -7.97
C PHE A 73 13.85 -15.84 -9.04
N PRO A 74 14.21 -15.88 -10.33
CA PRO A 74 13.26 -16.31 -11.35
C PRO A 74 12.82 -17.74 -11.04
N ILE A 75 11.51 -17.97 -11.08
CA ILE A 75 10.96 -19.31 -10.97
C ILE A 75 11.19 -19.99 -12.33
N ILE A 76 12.16 -20.90 -12.40
CA ILE A 76 12.52 -21.61 -13.62
C ILE A 76 11.96 -23.03 -13.53
N SER A 77 10.95 -23.35 -14.35
CA SER A 77 10.49 -24.72 -14.55
C SER A 77 11.14 -25.32 -15.79
N ARG A 78 11.61 -26.57 -15.71
CA ARG A 78 12.30 -27.28 -16.80
C ARG A 78 11.37 -27.97 -17.80
N GLY A 79 10.06 -27.97 -17.55
CA GLY A 79 9.05 -28.57 -18.42
C GLY A 79 7.66 -28.54 -17.80
N SER A 80 6.65 -28.96 -18.58
CA SER A 80 5.27 -29.10 -18.10
C SER A 80 5.21 -29.95 -16.84
N ASN A 81 4.40 -29.52 -15.86
CA ASN A 81 4.22 -30.20 -14.58
C ASN A 81 5.49 -30.34 -13.72
N GLY A 82 6.60 -29.69 -14.10
CA GLY A 82 7.82 -29.67 -13.28
C GLY A 82 7.70 -28.79 -12.05
N GLN A 83 6.82 -27.76 -12.10
CA GLN A 83 6.52 -26.90 -10.98
C GLN A 83 5.14 -26.26 -11.14
N TRP A 84 4.38 -26.22 -10.04
CA TRP A 84 3.10 -25.53 -9.96
C TRP A 84 3.18 -24.32 -9.04
N SER A 85 2.42 -23.29 -9.36
CA SER A 85 2.20 -22.12 -8.52
C SER A 85 0.73 -22.09 -8.11
N CYS A 86 0.49 -21.98 -6.81
CA CYS A 86 -0.84 -21.82 -6.24
C CYS A 86 -0.96 -20.41 -5.66
N ASP A 87 -2.05 -19.72 -5.97
CA ASP A 87 -2.33 -18.39 -5.43
C ASP A 87 -3.80 -18.28 -5.00
N GLY A 88 -4.00 -17.51 -3.94
CA GLY A 88 -5.31 -17.17 -3.41
C GLY A 88 -5.71 -15.78 -3.88
N HIS A 89 -6.94 -15.64 -4.39
CA HIS A 89 -7.47 -14.34 -4.79
C HIS A 89 -8.58 -13.90 -3.81
N ASP A 90 -8.36 -12.77 -3.13
CA ASP A 90 -9.16 -12.26 -2.02
C ASP A 90 -10.14 -11.13 -2.37
N LYS A 91 -10.11 -10.56 -3.59
CA LYS A 91 -11.01 -9.46 -4.01
C LYS A 91 -12.51 -9.70 -3.79
N LEU A 92 -12.96 -10.95 -3.76
CA LEU A 92 -14.37 -11.31 -3.53
C LEU A 92 -14.65 -11.77 -2.10
N SER A 93 -13.65 -11.69 -1.21
CA SER A 93 -13.78 -12.04 0.21
C SER A 93 -14.85 -11.20 0.92
N ALA A 94 -14.96 -9.91 0.57
CA ALA A 94 -15.99 -9.03 1.09
C ALA A 94 -17.42 -9.48 0.73
N TRP A 95 -17.57 -10.29 -0.31
CA TRP A 95 -18.84 -10.88 -0.75
C TRP A 95 -19.00 -12.33 -0.31
N GLY A 96 -18.11 -12.84 0.54
CA GLY A 96 -18.19 -14.19 1.07
C GLY A 96 -17.61 -15.26 0.14
N PHE A 97 -16.73 -14.91 -0.82
CA PHE A 97 -16.10 -15.88 -1.71
C PHE A 97 -14.58 -15.81 -1.68
N GLN A 98 -13.94 -16.97 -1.69
CA GLN A 98 -12.49 -17.09 -1.88
C GLN A 98 -12.20 -17.91 -3.13
N PHE A 99 -11.25 -17.43 -3.92
CA PHE A 99 -10.75 -18.16 -5.07
C PHE A 99 -9.36 -18.71 -4.76
N CYS A 100 -9.11 -19.95 -5.16
CA CYS A 100 -7.76 -20.47 -5.30
C CYS A 100 -7.54 -20.95 -6.72
N GLY A 101 -6.33 -20.74 -7.23
CA GLY A 101 -5.95 -21.19 -8.56
C GLY A 101 -4.60 -21.87 -8.51
N ILE A 102 -4.46 -22.94 -9.30
CA ILE A 102 -3.19 -23.60 -9.56
C ILE A 102 -2.86 -23.41 -11.04
N ARG A 103 -1.64 -22.96 -11.31
CA ARG A 103 -1.09 -22.89 -12.67
C ARG A 103 0.19 -23.70 -12.79
N ASP A 104 0.38 -24.30 -13.95
CA ASP A 104 1.69 -24.79 -14.35
C ASP A 104 2.62 -23.60 -14.59
N VAL A 105 3.81 -23.61 -13.99
CA VAL A 105 4.75 -22.49 -14.11
C VAL A 105 5.36 -22.43 -15.50
N TRP A 106 5.64 -23.59 -16.11
CA TRP A 106 6.31 -23.68 -17.41
C TRP A 106 5.44 -23.19 -18.57
N SER A 107 4.22 -23.72 -18.67
CA SER A 107 3.27 -23.36 -19.74
C SER A 107 2.39 -22.15 -19.42
N GLY A 108 2.23 -21.83 -18.13
CA GLY A 108 1.30 -20.81 -17.68
C GLY A 108 -0.18 -21.22 -17.70
N TYR A 109 -0.50 -22.46 -18.09
CA TYR A 109 -1.88 -22.94 -18.08
C TYR A 109 -2.41 -23.08 -16.67
N LEU A 110 -3.68 -22.71 -16.50
CA LEU A 110 -4.44 -22.99 -15.31
C LEU A 110 -4.77 -24.48 -15.28
N ILE A 111 -4.35 -25.14 -14.22
CA ILE A 111 -4.64 -26.55 -13.94
C ILE A 111 -5.95 -26.66 -13.17
N LEU A 112 -6.17 -25.72 -12.25
CA LEU A 112 -7.35 -25.70 -11.38
C LEU A 112 -7.72 -24.27 -11.03
N ILE A 113 -9.02 -24.00 -11.02
CA ILE A 113 -9.62 -22.84 -10.36
C ILE A 113 -10.77 -23.36 -9.53
N SER A 114 -10.78 -23.03 -8.24
CA SER A 114 -11.86 -23.33 -7.33
C SER A 114 -12.35 -22.07 -6.63
N CYS A 115 -13.66 -21.99 -6.44
CA CYS A 115 -14.31 -20.94 -5.66
C CYS A 115 -14.98 -21.60 -4.45
N TYR A 116 -14.67 -21.09 -3.27
CA TYR A 116 -15.25 -21.58 -2.02
C TYR A 116 -16.07 -20.46 -1.38
N PRO A 117 -17.26 -20.78 -0.82
CA PRO A 117 -17.95 -19.86 0.06
C PRO A 117 -17.16 -19.74 1.37
N ILE A 118 -17.01 -18.51 1.88
CA ILE A 118 -16.50 -18.26 3.22
C ILE A 118 -17.62 -18.61 4.19
N ILE A 119 -17.47 -19.73 4.90
CA ILE A 119 -18.43 -20.15 5.92
C ILE A 119 -18.22 -19.26 7.16
N GLU A 120 -19.31 -18.68 7.69
CA GLU A 120 -19.29 -17.65 8.76
C GLU A 120 -18.43 -17.98 10.00
N TRP A 121 -18.21 -19.26 10.31
CA TRP A 121 -17.38 -19.69 11.44
C TRP A 121 -15.90 -19.30 11.32
N GLU A 122 -15.39 -19.03 10.12
CA GLU A 122 -14.01 -18.53 9.90
C GLU A 122 -13.87 -17.00 10.05
N ARG A 123 -14.98 -16.24 9.99
CA ARG A 123 -14.94 -14.78 10.26
C ARG A 123 -14.67 -14.48 11.73
N ILE A 124 -15.13 -15.35 12.64
CA ILE A 124 -14.98 -15.16 14.09
C ILE A 124 -13.53 -15.41 14.53
N SER A 125 -12.79 -16.29 13.86
CA SER A 125 -11.40 -16.64 14.18
C SER A 125 -10.35 -15.77 13.49
N SER A 126 -10.70 -15.01 12.45
CA SER A 126 -9.75 -14.21 11.66
C SER A 126 -9.65 -12.73 12.04
N GLY A 127 -10.49 -12.22 12.95
CA GLY A 127 -10.29 -10.90 13.57
C GLY A 127 -10.22 -9.71 12.59
N TYR A 128 -10.89 -9.81 11.45
CA TYR A 128 -11.11 -8.72 10.49
C TYR A 128 -12.57 -8.26 10.48
#